data_AF-A0A658NIK3-F1
#
_entry.id   AF-A0A658NIK3-F1
#
_cell.length_a   1.000
_cell.length_b   1.000
_cell.length_c   1.000
_cell.angle_alpha   90.00
_cell.angle_beta   90.00
_cell.angle_gamma   90.00
#
_symmetry.space_group_name_H-M   'P 1'
#
loop_
_entity.id
_entity.type
_entity.pdbx_description
1 polymer ?
#
loop_
_entity_poly.entity_id
_entity_poly.type
_entity_poly.pdbx_seq_one_letter_code
_entity_poly.pdbx_strand_id
1 'polypeptide(L)' 'MQAIDDARLHVWAQQPSAFFTRATIDLDGTLVATTGECKQGMDISYKGTWGYHPLVVSLAETGEVLRLVNRPSQ' A
#
# COMPACT_ATOMS: atom_id res chain seq x y z
N MET A 1 -3.37 -12.49 -4.25
CA MET A 1 -2.53 -11.90 -3.17
C MET A 1 -1.85 -13.00 -2.36
N GLN A 2 -2.58 -14.01 -1.89
CA GLN A 2 -2.06 -15.14 -1.14
C GLN A 2 -0.85 -15.84 -1.79
N ALA A 3 -0.90 -16.18 -3.09
CA ALA A 3 0.26 -16.80 -3.77
C ALA A 3 1.54 -15.94 -3.76
N ILE A 4 1.42 -14.60 -3.73
CA ILE A 4 2.57 -13.70 -3.62
C ILE A 4 3.11 -13.72 -2.19
N ASP A 5 2.22 -13.77 -1.19
CA ASP A 5 2.60 -13.88 0.22
C ASP A 5 3.27 -15.22 0.53
N ASP A 6 2.77 -16.31 -0.06
CA ASP A 6 3.39 -17.64 0.08
C ASP A 6 4.79 -17.66 -0.53
N ALA A 7 4.99 -17.03 -1.69
CA ALA A 7 6.31 -16.89 -2.31
C ALA A 7 7.27 -16.05 -1.44
N ARG A 8 6.78 -14.99 -0.80
CA ARG A 8 7.58 -14.14 0.10
C ARG A 8 8.16 -14.91 1.26
N LEU A 9 7.40 -15.82 1.87
CA LEU A 9 7.89 -16.64 2.98
C LEU A 9 9.15 -17.42 2.58
N HIS A 10 9.18 -17.97 1.37
CA HIS A 10 10.34 -18.71 0.84
C HIS A 10 11.55 -17.80 0.59
N VAL A 11 11.31 -16.56 0.17
CA VAL A 11 12.38 -15.57 -0.07
C VAL A 11 12.92 -15.00 1.24
N TRP A 12 12.05 -14.63 2.17
CA TRP A 12 12.44 -14.10 3.46
C TRP A 12 13.19 -15.14 4.30
N ALA A 13 12.83 -16.43 4.21
CA ALA A 13 13.55 -17.51 4.88
C ALA A 13 15.03 -17.62 4.50
N GLN A 14 15.46 -17.02 3.37
CA GLN A 14 16.85 -16.99 2.94
C GLN A 14 17.63 -15.79 3.50
N GLN A 15 16.99 -14.90 4.23
CA GLN A 15 17.62 -13.72 4.81
C GLN A 15 18.43 -14.07 6.08
N PRO A 16 19.48 -13.28 6.41
CA PRO A 16 20.23 -13.46 7.64
C PRO A 16 19.34 -13.35 8.89
N SER A 17 19.73 -13.97 10.00
CA SER A 17 18.97 -13.88 11.27
C SER A 17 18.68 -12.44 11.71
N ALA A 18 19.59 -11.51 11.43
CA ALA A 18 19.42 -10.09 11.73
C ALA A 18 18.17 -9.47 11.06
N PHE A 19 17.78 -9.96 9.87
CA PHE A 19 16.59 -9.52 9.15
C PHE A 19 15.30 -9.73 9.95
N PHE A 20 15.26 -10.76 10.79
CA PHE A 20 14.09 -11.10 11.61
C PHE A 20 14.05 -10.37 12.95
N THR A 21 14.99 -9.48 13.23
CA THR A 21 15.06 -8.76 14.52
C THR A 21 13.94 -7.73 14.64
N ARG A 22 13.61 -7.05 13.52
CA ARG A 22 12.60 -6.01 13.47
C ARG A 22 12.12 -5.85 12.03
N ALA A 23 10.81 -5.68 11.86
CA ALA A 23 10.20 -5.25 10.61
C ALA A 23 9.64 -3.84 10.80
N THR A 24 10.03 -2.91 9.93
CA THR A 24 9.56 -1.53 9.93
C THR A 24 8.65 -1.33 8.73
N ILE A 25 7.42 -0.88 8.97
CA ILE A 25 6.42 -0.73 7.90
C ILE A 25 6.29 0.75 7.54
N ASP A 26 6.65 1.06 6.31
CA ASP A 26 6.47 2.39 5.74
C ASP A 26 5.10 2.48 5.07
N LEU A 27 4.40 3.57 5.37
CA LEU A 27 3.06 3.86 4.88
C LEU A 27 3.08 5.25 4.24
N ASP A 28 2.94 5.32 2.92
CA ASP A 28 2.84 6.57 2.19
C ASP A 28 1.48 6.69 1.48
N GLY A 29 0.79 7.79 1.74
CA GLY A 29 -0.55 8.06 1.24
C GLY A 29 -0.59 9.39 0.51
N THR A 30 -0.85 9.35 -0.80
CA THR A 30 -0.99 10.57 -1.61
C THR A 30 -2.45 10.88 -1.90
N LEU A 31 -2.80 12.16 -2.06
CA LEU A 31 -4.10 12.61 -2.56
C LEU A 31 -3.99 12.80 -4.06
N VAL A 32 -4.57 11.88 -4.85
CA VAL A 32 -4.63 12.05 -6.30
C VAL A 32 -6.00 12.61 -6.67
N ALA A 33 -6.03 13.89 -7.02
CA ALA A 33 -7.21 14.54 -7.58
C ALA A 33 -7.48 14.00 -8.99
N THR A 34 -8.72 13.64 -9.27
CA THR A 34 -9.19 13.18 -10.59
C THR A 34 -10.38 14.02 -11.05
N THR A 35 -10.65 14.04 -12.36
CA THR A 35 -11.80 14.73 -12.96
C THR A 35 -12.91 13.77 -13.41
N GLY A 36 -12.77 12.47 -13.15
CA GLY A 36 -13.65 11.43 -13.71
C GLY A 36 -14.64 10.88 -12.69
N GLU A 37 -15.89 11.33 -12.74
CA GLU A 37 -17.04 11.07 -11.85
C GLU A 37 -17.58 9.61 -11.80
N CYS A 38 -17.03 8.68 -12.59
CA CYS A 38 -17.69 7.39 -12.91
C CYS A 38 -16.90 6.13 -12.51
N LYS A 39 -16.13 6.12 -11.40
CA LYS A 39 -15.46 4.91 -10.91
C LYS A 39 -16.01 4.46 -9.56
N GLN A 40 -16.38 3.18 -9.45
CA GLN A 40 -16.95 2.60 -8.23
C GLN A 40 -15.92 2.69 -7.07
N GLY A 41 -16.33 3.28 -5.93
CA GLY A 41 -15.45 3.55 -4.78
C GLY A 41 -14.98 5.01 -4.64
N MET A 42 -15.50 5.92 -5.47
CA MET A 42 -15.28 7.36 -5.33
C MET A 42 -16.25 7.97 -4.32
N ASP A 43 -15.74 8.83 -3.45
CA ASP A 43 -16.56 9.70 -2.58
C ASP A 43 -16.07 11.17 -2.68
N ILE A 44 -16.92 12.12 -2.34
CA ILE A 44 -16.59 13.55 -2.40
C ILE A 44 -15.83 13.93 -1.12
N SER A 45 -14.59 14.39 -1.27
CA SER A 45 -13.90 15.06 -0.17
C SER A 45 -14.63 16.35 0.23
N TYR A 46 -14.51 16.81 1.48
CA TYR A 46 -15.09 18.06 1.99
C TYR A 46 -14.80 19.32 1.13
N LYS A 47 -13.80 19.26 0.22
CA LYS A 47 -13.45 20.32 -0.74
C LYS A 47 -14.01 20.12 -2.16
N GLY A 48 -14.92 19.18 -2.38
CA GLY A 48 -15.58 18.99 -3.68
C GLY A 48 -14.67 18.41 -4.78
N THR A 49 -13.55 17.78 -4.41
CA THR A 49 -12.61 17.17 -5.36
C THR A 49 -12.75 15.65 -5.35
N TRP A 50 -12.97 15.07 -6.52
CA TRP A 50 -12.95 13.63 -6.75
C TRP A 50 -11.50 13.12 -6.65
N GLY A 51 -11.29 12.00 -5.96
CA GLY A 51 -9.95 11.44 -5.82
C GLY A 51 -9.97 10.07 -5.16
N TYR A 52 -8.82 9.42 -5.14
CA TYR A 52 -8.60 8.24 -4.31
C TYR A 52 -7.29 8.43 -3.56
N HIS A 53 -7.19 7.79 -2.39
CA HIS A 53 -5.98 7.82 -1.56
C HIS A 53 -5.26 6.49 -1.71
N PRO A 54 -4.37 6.32 -2.72
CA PRO A 54 -3.51 5.15 -2.75
C PRO A 54 -2.59 5.20 -1.54
N LEU A 55 -2.66 4.16 -0.72
CA LEU A 55 -1.76 3.89 0.39
C LEU A 55 -0.78 2.80 -0.08
N VAL A 56 0.49 3.18 -0.24
CA VAL A 56 1.58 2.24 -0.46
C VAL A 56 2.06 1.76 0.91
N VAL A 57 2.15 0.44 1.06
CA VAL A 57 2.70 -0.20 2.25
C VAL A 57 3.96 -0.94 1.84
N SER A 58 5.12 -0.60 2.42
CA SER A 58 6.39 -1.24 2.12
C SER A 58 7.15 -1.67 3.37
N LEU A 59 8.01 -2.67 3.22
CA LEU A 59 8.98 -3.06 4.24
C LEU A 59 10.22 -2.17 4.10
N ALA A 60 10.53 -1.36 5.12
CA ALA A 60 11.61 -0.37 5.04
C ALA A 60 12.98 -1.03 4.83
N GLU A 61 13.17 -2.21 5.41
CA GLU A 61 14.43 -2.96 5.38
C GLU A 61 14.81 -3.45 3.97
N THR A 62 13.84 -3.64 3.07
CA THR A 62 14.06 -4.15 1.71
C THR A 62 13.55 -3.22 0.61
N GLY A 63 12.72 -2.23 0.97
CA GLY A 63 11.94 -1.44 0.02
C GLY A 63 10.83 -2.24 -0.68
N GLU A 64 10.54 -3.47 -0.23
CA GLU A 64 9.53 -4.31 -0.86
C GLU A 64 8.12 -3.74 -0.64
N VAL A 65 7.36 -3.53 -1.73
CA VAL A 65 5.95 -3.12 -1.64
C VAL A 65 5.09 -4.30 -1.22
N LEU A 66 4.63 -4.28 0.03
CA LEU A 66 3.78 -5.32 0.60
C LEU A 66 2.36 -5.27 0.04
N ARG A 67 1.79 -4.07 -0.07
CA ARG A 67 0.42 -3.82 -0.54
C ARG A 67 0.31 -2.44 -1.19
N LEU A 68 -0.62 -2.32 -2.13
CA LEU A 68 -1.18 -1.05 -2.59
C LEU A 68 -2.67 -1.07 -2.26
N VAL A 69 -3.11 -0.18 -1.38
CA VAL A 69 -4.51 -0.13 -0.92
C VAL A 69 -5.13 1.19 -1.37
N ASN A 70 -6.15 1.11 -2.22
CA ASN A 70 -6.94 2.29 -2.56
C ASN A 70 -7.96 2.54 -1.45
N ARG A 71 -7.80 3.63 -0.71
CA ARG A 71 -8.79 4.06 0.28
C ARG A 71 -9.78 5.04 -0.36
N PRO A 72 -11.09 4.89 -0.10
CA PRO A 72 -12.07 5.90 -0.50
C PRO A 72 -11.73 7.23 0.20
N SER A 73 -11.99 8.33 -0.49
CA SER A 73 -12.07 9.65 0.14
C SER A 73 -13.17 9.65 1.20
N GLN A 74 -12.97 10.41 2.27
CA GLN A 74 -14.01 10.79 3.22
C GLN A 74 -14.33 12.27 2.99
#